data_AF-A0A5C7P1P4-F1
#
_entry.id   AF-A0A5C7P1P4-F1
#
_cell.length_a   1.000
_cell.length_b   1.000
_cell.length_c   1.000
_cell.angle_alpha   90.00
_cell.angle_beta   90.00
_cell.angle_gamma   90.00
#
_symmetry.space_group_name_H-M   'P 1'
#
loop_
_entity.id
_entity.type
_entity.pdbx_description
1 polymer ?
#
loop_
_entity_poly.entity_id
_entity_poly.type
_entity_poly.pdbx_seq_one_letter_code
_entity_poly.pdbx_strand_id
1 'polypeptide(L)'
;MDNCLTSRFAERTLAWVLAHPTRYPRTRLAGGPVPPRDTERTSVYRAEDLYARMCERAHPPMGPPVLTDLAGSQVLLPAERRFGDLDSVQRFVDVVLPAACELWQVHLPPVQVRRRKGAAKAHWEPPSTIALAEDQAWLREFIVLHELAHHIDHHTRGKQPAPAHGTSFRTALCRLHTLATGPVGGWALGVVFDLELGGDLAAE
;
A
#
# COMPACT_ATOMS: atom_id res chain seq x y z
N MET A 1 43.08 -2.16 11.84
CA MET A 1 43.19 -2.98 10.63
C MET A 1 41.89 -3.77 10.50
N ASP A 2 40.97 -3.17 9.75
CA ASP A 2 40.08 -3.75 8.74
C ASP A 2 39.05 -4.84 9.10
N ASN A 3 37.80 -4.36 9.22
CA ASN A 3 36.62 -4.73 8.42
C ASN A 3 36.76 -5.92 7.45
N CYS A 4 35.99 -7.01 7.67
CA CYS A 4 35.34 -7.78 6.60
C CYS A 4 34.37 -8.85 7.15
N LEU A 5 33.18 -8.49 7.66
CA LEU A 5 32.13 -9.49 7.96
C LEU A 5 30.69 -9.07 7.60
N THR A 6 30.50 -7.97 6.87
CA THR A 6 29.17 -7.48 6.45
C THR A 6 28.67 -8.02 5.11
N SER A 7 29.33 -9.01 4.51
CA SER A 7 29.05 -9.40 3.10
C SER A 7 28.20 -10.66 2.89
N ARG A 8 27.93 -11.53 3.87
CA ARG A 8 27.35 -12.87 3.57
C ARG A 8 25.90 -13.13 3.99
N PHE A 9 25.18 -12.15 4.55
CA PHE A 9 23.77 -12.33 4.93
C PHE A 9 22.76 -11.77 3.90
N ALA A 10 23.18 -10.83 3.05
CA ALA A 10 22.31 -10.19 2.05
C ALA A 10 22.08 -11.04 0.78
N GLU A 11 22.92 -12.03 0.49
CA GLU A 11 22.84 -12.80 -0.77
C GLU A 11 21.93 -14.04 -0.70
N ARG A 12 21.50 -14.49 0.49
CA ARG A 12 20.69 -15.72 0.62
C ARG A 12 19.18 -15.51 0.60
N THR A 13 18.70 -14.26 0.58
CA THR A 13 17.25 -13.93 0.55
C THR A 13 16.73 -13.66 -0.87
N LEU A 14 17.55 -13.22 -1.83
CA LEU A 14 17.12 -13.05 -3.22
C LEU A 14 17.04 -14.37 -4.02
N ALA A 15 17.91 -15.34 -3.71
CA ALA A 15 17.96 -16.61 -4.45
C ALA A 15 16.72 -17.51 -4.19
N TRP A 16 16.10 -17.44 -3.01
CA TRP A 16 14.93 -18.25 -2.69
C TRP A 16 13.66 -17.77 -3.42
N VAL A 17 13.51 -16.46 -3.60
CA VAL A 17 12.37 -15.83 -4.29
C VAL A 17 12.36 -16.16 -5.80
N LEU A 18 13.53 -16.39 -6.40
CA LEU A 18 13.65 -16.78 -7.81
C LEU A 18 13.58 -18.30 -8.04
N ALA A 19 13.89 -19.12 -7.02
CA ALA A 19 13.96 -20.58 -7.15
C ALA A 19 12.62 -21.33 -6.92
N HIS A 20 11.60 -20.68 -6.33
CA HIS A 20 10.33 -21.32 -6.00
C HIS A 20 9.13 -20.52 -6.54
N PRO A 21 8.87 -20.56 -7.86
CA PRO A 21 7.62 -20.04 -8.38
C PRO A 21 6.49 -20.88 -7.80
N THR A 22 5.77 -20.36 -6.81
CA THR A 22 4.50 -20.91 -6.35
C THR A 22 3.56 -21.00 -7.56
N ARG A 23 3.47 -22.19 -8.16
CA ARG A 23 2.45 -22.51 -9.15
C ARG A 23 1.12 -22.51 -8.43
N TYR A 24 0.39 -21.42 -8.56
CA TYR A 24 -1.03 -21.41 -8.24
C TYR A 24 -1.76 -22.28 -9.28
N PRO A 25 -2.55 -23.29 -8.89
CA PRO A 25 -3.42 -23.97 -9.83
C PRO A 25 -4.44 -22.96 -10.34
N ARG A 26 -4.33 -22.60 -11.63
CA ARG A 26 -5.35 -21.79 -12.33
C ARG A 26 -6.55 -22.70 -12.60
N THR A 27 -7.59 -22.59 -11.78
CA THR A 27 -8.92 -22.99 -12.24
C THR A 27 -9.30 -22.03 -13.35
N ARG A 28 -9.30 -22.53 -14.59
CA ARG A 28 -9.60 -21.73 -15.78
C ARG A 28 -11.12 -21.48 -15.81
N LEU A 29 -11.56 -20.40 -15.17
CA LEU A 29 -12.84 -19.77 -15.55
C LEU A 29 -12.64 -19.18 -16.95
N ALA A 30 -13.44 -19.65 -17.90
CA ALA A 30 -13.34 -19.26 -19.30
C ALA A 30 -13.65 -17.75 -19.48
N GLY A 31 -12.77 -17.05 -20.21
CA GLY A 31 -13.19 -15.93 -21.07
C GLY A 31 -13.02 -14.48 -20.58
N GLY A 32 -12.32 -14.19 -19.48
CA GLY A 32 -12.02 -12.80 -19.10
C GLY A 32 -10.72 -12.28 -19.74
N PRO A 33 -10.63 -10.99 -20.15
CA PRO A 33 -9.37 -10.40 -20.60
C PRO A 33 -8.32 -10.52 -19.49
N VAL A 34 -7.12 -10.99 -19.86
CA VAL A 34 -6.00 -11.11 -18.93
C VAL A 34 -5.54 -9.69 -18.55
N PRO A 35 -5.44 -9.35 -17.25
CA PRO A 35 -4.92 -8.04 -16.86
C PRO A 35 -3.48 -7.86 -17.39
N PRO A 36 -3.12 -6.66 -17.85
CA PRO A 36 -1.77 -6.39 -18.34
C PRO A 36 -0.74 -6.61 -17.23
N ARG A 37 0.51 -6.85 -17.65
CA ARG A 37 1.61 -7.10 -16.74
C ARG A 37 1.83 -5.92 -15.80
N ASP A 38 2.05 -6.23 -14.53
CA ASP A 38 2.28 -5.26 -13.47
C ASP A 38 3.76 -4.85 -13.40
N THR A 39 4.18 -3.99 -14.33
CA THR A 39 5.58 -3.53 -14.46
C THR A 39 5.98 -2.56 -13.36
N GLU A 40 5.04 -1.73 -12.89
CA GLU A 40 5.29 -0.64 -11.94
C GLU A 40 5.31 -1.08 -10.48
N ARG A 41 4.91 -2.32 -10.17
CA ARG A 41 4.83 -2.85 -8.81
C ARG A 41 6.09 -2.60 -7.97
N THR A 42 7.26 -2.78 -8.56
CA THR A 42 8.53 -2.61 -7.84
C THR A 42 8.75 -1.15 -7.46
N SER A 43 8.45 -0.21 -8.35
CA SER A 43 8.56 1.22 -8.11
C SER A 43 7.51 1.70 -7.11
N VAL A 44 6.28 1.19 -7.20
CA VAL A 44 5.22 1.49 -6.21
C VAL A 44 5.62 1.05 -4.81
N TYR A 45 6.14 -0.16 -4.62
CA TYR A 45 6.63 -0.57 -3.30
C TYR A 45 7.82 0.26 -2.80
N ARG A 46 8.72 0.71 -3.68
CA ARG A 46 9.80 1.63 -3.28
C ARG A 46 9.25 2.98 -2.81
N ALA A 47 8.26 3.51 -3.51
CA ALA A 47 7.57 4.75 -3.15
C ALA A 47 6.88 4.63 -1.79
N GLU A 48 6.11 3.57 -1.58
CA GLU A 48 5.42 3.33 -0.30
C GLU A 48 6.42 3.14 0.86
N ASP A 49 7.49 2.38 0.63
CA ASP A 49 8.56 2.19 1.63
C ASP A 49 9.28 3.51 1.95
N LEU A 50 9.52 4.36 0.96
CA LEU A 50 10.11 5.70 1.15
C LEU A 50 9.17 6.60 1.95
N TYR A 51 7.92 6.69 1.55
CA TYR A 51 6.90 7.48 2.24
C TYR A 51 6.71 7.03 3.71
N ALA A 52 6.66 5.72 3.96
CA ALA A 52 6.61 5.15 5.30
C ALA A 52 7.78 5.58 6.19
N ARG A 53 9.01 5.52 5.66
CA ARG A 53 10.22 5.97 6.38
C ARG A 53 10.22 7.47 6.63
N MET A 54 9.71 8.26 5.69
CA MET A 54 9.59 9.72 5.86
C MET A 54 8.62 10.07 6.98
N CYS A 55 7.46 9.40 7.04
CA CYS A 55 6.48 9.60 8.11
C CYS A 55 7.02 9.17 9.48
N GLU A 56 7.72 8.02 9.55
CA GLU A 56 8.38 7.56 10.77
C GLU A 56 9.47 8.53 11.25
N ARG A 57 10.24 9.11 10.33
CA ARG A 57 11.24 10.12 10.67
C ARG A 57 10.63 11.44 11.14
N ALA A 58 9.48 11.82 10.58
CA ALA A 58 8.74 13.00 10.99
C ALA A 58 8.12 12.84 12.39
N HIS A 59 7.90 11.61 12.86
CA HIS A 59 7.36 11.27 14.18
C HIS A 59 8.25 10.27 14.90
N PRO A 60 9.44 10.70 15.37
CA PRO A 60 10.34 9.81 16.08
C PRO A 60 9.66 9.29 17.37
N PRO A 61 9.95 8.04 17.81
CA PRO A 61 9.39 7.49 19.05
C PRO A 61 9.69 8.32 20.30
N MET A 62 10.77 9.11 20.25
CA MET A 62 11.18 10.02 21.30
C MET A 62 11.44 11.40 20.70
N GLY A 63 10.84 12.42 21.30
CA GLY A 63 11.03 13.82 20.92
C GLY A 63 9.82 14.43 20.20
N PRO A 64 9.89 15.72 19.87
CA PRO A 64 8.83 16.41 19.14
C PRO A 64 8.81 15.96 17.67
N PRO A 65 7.66 16.11 16.97
CA PRO A 65 7.60 15.92 15.53
C PRO A 65 8.57 16.83 14.78
N VAL A 66 9.09 16.33 13.64
CA VAL A 66 10.13 16.99 12.84
C VAL A 66 9.56 17.40 11.49
N LEU A 67 9.77 18.68 11.12
CA LEU A 67 9.42 19.17 9.78
C LEU A 67 10.29 18.47 8.73
N THR A 68 9.65 18.08 7.64
CA THR A 68 10.29 17.41 6.50
C THR A 68 10.28 18.35 5.30
N ASP A 69 11.44 18.55 4.69
CA ASP A 69 11.55 19.21 3.38
C ASP A 69 11.10 18.23 2.29
N LEU A 70 10.02 18.55 1.59
CA LEU A 70 9.47 17.76 0.49
C LEU A 70 9.04 18.68 -0.65
N ALA A 71 9.55 18.44 -1.86
CA ALA A 71 9.26 19.24 -3.06
C ALA A 71 9.41 20.76 -2.84
N GLY A 72 10.44 21.17 -2.08
CA GLY A 72 10.71 22.58 -1.77
C GLY A 72 9.82 23.21 -0.69
N SER A 73 8.95 22.43 -0.05
CA SER A 73 8.09 22.87 1.05
C SER A 73 8.50 22.21 2.37
N GLN A 74 8.37 22.93 3.49
CA GLN A 74 8.46 22.35 4.82
C GLN A 74 7.09 21.91 5.30
N VAL A 75 6.92 20.61 5.49
CA VAL A 75 5.65 20.01 5.91
C VAL A 75 5.82 19.14 7.14
N LEU A 76 4.78 19.06 7.95
CA LEU A 76 4.66 18.02 8.96
C LEU A 76 3.92 16.83 8.32
N LEU A 77 4.65 15.75 8.05
CA LEU A 77 4.06 14.51 7.56
C LEU A 77 3.19 13.85 8.64
N PRO A 78 2.20 13.01 8.30
CA PRO A 78 1.34 12.38 9.30
C PRO A 78 2.08 11.32 10.11
N ALA A 79 1.61 11.09 11.35
CA ALA A 79 2.02 9.94 12.14
C ALA A 79 1.24 8.71 11.65
N GLU A 80 1.94 7.62 11.36
CA GLU A 80 1.31 6.37 10.95
C GLU A 80 0.67 5.67 12.16
N ARG A 81 -0.59 5.23 12.01
CA ARG A 81 -1.24 4.40 13.04
C ARG A 81 -0.70 2.97 12.99
N ARG A 82 -0.42 2.41 14.17
CA ARG A 82 -0.10 0.99 14.38
C ARG A 82 -1.23 0.34 15.17
N PHE A 83 -1.75 -0.78 14.69
CA PHE A 83 -2.89 -1.46 15.30
C PHE A 83 -2.43 -2.57 16.25
N GLY A 84 -3.13 -2.73 17.37
CA GLY A 84 -2.81 -3.78 18.33
C GLY A 84 -3.22 -5.18 17.87
N ASP A 85 -4.29 -5.29 17.08
CA ASP A 85 -4.93 -6.53 16.66
C ASP A 85 -5.76 -6.34 15.37
N LEU A 86 -6.30 -7.43 14.84
CA LEU A 86 -7.13 -7.42 13.63
C LEU A 86 -8.49 -6.74 13.84
N ASP A 87 -9.05 -6.80 15.06
CA ASP A 87 -10.34 -6.15 15.36
C ASP A 87 -10.21 -4.62 15.29
N SER A 88 -9.07 -4.08 15.70
CA SER A 88 -8.72 -2.67 15.54
C SER A 88 -8.57 -2.28 14.06
N VAL A 89 -8.04 -3.18 13.24
CA VAL A 89 -7.98 -2.98 11.78
C VAL A 89 -9.39 -2.99 11.17
N GLN A 90 -10.25 -3.94 11.55
CA GLN A 90 -11.62 -4.00 11.07
C GLN A 90 -12.37 -2.70 11.40
N ARG A 91 -12.28 -2.22 12.64
CA ARG A 91 -12.89 -0.93 13.04
C ARG A 91 -12.38 0.25 12.21
N PHE A 92 -11.09 0.27 11.87
CA PHE A 92 -10.54 1.29 11.00
C PHE A 92 -11.12 1.21 9.58
N VAL A 93 -11.19 0.01 9.01
CA VAL A 93 -11.81 -0.24 7.70
C VAL A 93 -13.28 0.20 7.69
N ASP A 94 -14.04 -0.13 8.74
CA ASP A 94 -15.46 0.22 8.88
C ASP A 94 -15.71 1.73 8.97
N VAL A 95 -14.70 2.52 9.35
CA VAL A 95 -14.75 4.00 9.35
C VAL A 95 -14.32 4.58 8.00
N VAL A 96 -13.24 4.06 7.42
CA VAL A 96 -12.65 4.60 6.18
C VAL A 96 -13.50 4.28 4.95
N LEU A 97 -14.05 3.06 4.86
CA LEU A 97 -14.75 2.59 3.67
C LEU A 97 -16.04 3.39 3.38
N PRO A 98 -16.91 3.72 4.35
CA PRO A 98 -18.06 4.58 4.10
C PRO A 98 -17.67 5.98 3.61
N ALA A 99 -16.64 6.59 4.21
CA ALA A 99 -16.17 7.90 3.81
C ALA A 99 -15.55 7.87 2.39
N ALA A 100 -14.89 6.77 2.02
CA ALA A 100 -14.47 6.53 0.64
C ALA A 100 -15.68 6.35 -0.31
N CYS A 101 -16.73 5.62 0.10
CA CYS A 101 -17.94 5.51 -0.73
C CYS A 101 -18.55 6.89 -1.04
N GLU A 102 -18.59 7.79 -0.05
CA GLU A 102 -19.03 9.19 -0.23
C GLU A 102 -18.13 9.96 -1.20
N LEU A 103 -16.81 9.90 -1.01
CA LEU A 103 -15.84 10.63 -1.85
C LEU A 103 -15.87 10.18 -3.32
N TRP A 104 -16.06 8.89 -3.57
CA TRP A 104 -16.13 8.34 -4.93
C TRP A 104 -17.55 8.32 -5.51
N GLN A 105 -18.58 8.66 -4.71
CA GLN A 105 -20.00 8.57 -5.10
C GLN A 105 -20.39 7.18 -5.60
N VAL A 106 -19.95 6.14 -4.89
CA VAL A 106 -20.17 4.72 -5.22
C VAL A 106 -20.67 3.96 -4.01
N HIS A 107 -21.24 2.78 -4.25
CA HIS A 107 -21.51 1.80 -3.21
C HIS A 107 -20.56 0.61 -3.37
N LEU A 108 -19.65 0.43 -2.40
CA LEU A 108 -18.69 -0.67 -2.39
C LEU A 108 -19.13 -1.78 -1.45
N PRO A 109 -18.86 -3.06 -1.77
CA PRO A 109 -19.10 -4.16 -0.84
C PRO A 109 -18.35 -3.96 0.47
N PRO A 110 -18.92 -4.34 1.63
CA PRO A 110 -18.22 -4.24 2.90
C PRO A 110 -16.95 -5.09 2.88
N VAL A 111 -15.88 -4.56 3.47
CA VAL A 111 -14.59 -5.24 3.54
C VAL A 111 -14.46 -6.00 4.85
N GLN A 112 -14.06 -7.27 4.77
CA GLN A 112 -13.81 -8.12 5.92
C GLN A 112 -12.32 -8.34 6.12
N VAL A 113 -11.84 -8.11 7.33
CA VAL A 113 -10.46 -8.34 7.74
C VAL A 113 -10.37 -9.74 8.34
N ARG A 114 -9.43 -10.54 7.83
CA ARG A 114 -9.26 -11.92 8.27
C ARG A 114 -7.80 -12.22 8.60
N ARG A 115 -7.59 -13.07 9.60
CA ARG A 115 -6.27 -13.65 9.87
C ARG A 115 -5.78 -14.48 8.69
N ARG A 116 -4.58 -14.18 8.24
CA ARG A 116 -3.85 -14.96 7.26
C ARG A 116 -3.04 -16.07 7.94
N LYS A 117 -3.03 -17.27 7.34
CA LYS A 117 -2.13 -18.35 7.76
C LYS A 117 -0.74 -18.10 7.14
N GLY A 118 0.29 -18.01 7.97
CA GLY A 118 1.69 -17.80 7.56
C GLY A 118 2.18 -16.35 7.68
N ALA A 119 3.50 -16.16 7.65
CA ALA A 119 4.17 -14.87 7.87
C ALA A 119 4.24 -13.97 6.63
N ALA A 120 3.66 -14.37 5.50
CA ALA A 120 3.71 -13.57 4.28
C ALA A 120 2.75 -12.37 4.35
N LYS A 121 3.10 -11.32 3.57
CA LYS A 121 2.47 -9.99 3.48
C LYS A 121 0.94 -10.01 3.52
N ALA A 122 0.40 -8.86 3.93
CA ALA A 122 -0.97 -8.47 3.66
C ALA A 122 -1.33 -8.65 2.18
N HIS A 123 -2.58 -9.01 1.91
CA HIS A 123 -3.12 -8.93 0.56
C HIS A 123 -4.65 -8.85 0.59
N TRP A 124 -5.21 -8.13 -0.37
CA TRP A 124 -6.63 -8.10 -0.66
C TRP A 124 -7.03 -9.27 -1.59
N GLU A 125 -8.15 -9.91 -1.27
CA GLU A 125 -8.76 -11.01 -2.00
C GLU A 125 -10.14 -10.55 -2.53
N PRO A 126 -10.41 -10.67 -3.85
CA PRO A 126 -11.74 -10.45 -4.37
C PRO A 126 -12.75 -11.41 -3.72
N PRO A 127 -13.99 -10.95 -3.45
CA PRO A 127 -14.51 -9.63 -3.82
C PRO A 127 -14.29 -8.53 -2.76
N SER A 128 -13.95 -8.85 -1.51
CA SER A 128 -13.94 -7.86 -0.42
C SER A 128 -13.24 -8.32 0.87
N THR A 129 -12.17 -9.12 0.80
CA THR A 129 -11.45 -9.58 2.00
C THR A 129 -10.04 -9.01 2.06
N ILE A 130 -9.62 -8.50 3.20
CA ILE A 130 -8.23 -8.14 3.48
C ILE A 130 -7.65 -9.22 4.41
N ALA A 131 -6.65 -9.96 3.94
CA ALA A 131 -5.98 -10.98 4.71
C ALA A 131 -4.68 -10.43 5.30
N LEU A 132 -4.58 -10.37 6.64
CA LEU A 132 -3.42 -9.82 7.36
C LEU A 132 -2.77 -10.88 8.24
N ALA A 133 -1.43 -10.86 8.30
CA ALA A 133 -0.69 -11.56 9.34
C ALA A 133 -0.74 -10.73 10.63
N GLU A 134 -0.86 -11.38 11.78
CA GLU A 134 -0.94 -10.73 13.11
C GLU A 134 0.40 -10.23 13.66
N ASP A 135 1.46 -10.30 12.87
CA ASP A 135 2.73 -9.68 13.25
C ASP A 135 2.60 -8.15 13.17
N GLN A 136 3.10 -7.46 14.20
CA GLN A 136 3.02 -6.01 14.34
C GLN A 136 3.65 -5.24 13.16
N ALA A 137 4.55 -5.87 12.41
CA ALA A 137 5.10 -5.30 11.18
C ALA A 137 4.04 -5.13 10.07
N TRP A 138 2.96 -5.92 10.10
CA TRP A 138 1.88 -5.88 9.09
C TRP A 138 0.63 -5.13 9.56
N LEU A 139 0.47 -4.94 10.87
CA LEU A 139 -0.66 -4.21 11.48
C LEU A 139 -0.45 -2.69 11.42
N ARG A 140 -0.23 -2.17 10.22
CA ARG A 140 0.09 -0.77 9.97
C ARG A 140 -0.97 -0.12 9.09
N GLU A 141 -1.29 1.13 9.37
CA GLU A 141 -2.24 1.92 8.58
C GLU A 141 -1.94 1.92 7.09
N PHE A 142 -0.69 2.13 6.71
CA PHE A 142 -0.33 2.27 5.29
C PHE A 142 -0.57 0.96 4.52
N ILE A 143 -0.33 -0.17 5.18
CA ILE A 143 -0.61 -1.49 4.62
C ILE A 143 -2.13 -1.67 4.44
N VAL A 144 -2.94 -1.27 5.42
CA VAL A 144 -4.40 -1.38 5.29
C VAL A 144 -4.94 -0.46 4.18
N LEU A 145 -4.41 0.77 4.07
CA LEU A 145 -4.77 1.69 3.00
C LEU A 145 -4.36 1.18 1.61
N HIS A 146 -3.20 0.51 1.48
CA HIS A 146 -2.79 -0.18 0.26
C HIS A 146 -3.82 -1.23 -0.17
N GLU A 147 -4.22 -2.10 0.75
CA GLU A 147 -5.20 -3.15 0.44
C GLU A 147 -6.60 -2.58 0.16
N LEU A 148 -6.99 -1.49 0.83
CA LEU A 148 -8.22 -0.77 0.50
C LEU A 148 -8.14 -0.09 -0.87
N ALA A 149 -6.97 0.39 -1.30
CA ALA A 149 -6.80 0.96 -2.63
C ALA A 149 -7.03 -0.10 -3.71
N HIS A 150 -6.56 -1.34 -3.51
CA HIS A 150 -6.91 -2.46 -4.39
C HIS A 150 -8.41 -2.75 -4.41
N HIS A 151 -9.08 -2.70 -3.26
CA HIS A 151 -10.53 -2.89 -3.18
C HIS A 151 -11.29 -1.82 -3.98
N ILE A 152 -10.97 -0.54 -3.75
CA ILE A 152 -11.60 0.59 -4.46
C ILE A 152 -11.33 0.45 -5.95
N ASP A 153 -10.06 0.32 -6.35
CA ASP A 153 -9.65 0.20 -7.74
C ASP A 153 -10.41 -0.92 -8.44
N HIS A 154 -10.47 -2.11 -7.85
CA HIS A 154 -11.18 -3.26 -8.41
C HIS A 154 -12.65 -2.97 -8.74
N HIS A 155 -13.34 -2.24 -7.86
CA HIS A 155 -14.78 -1.96 -8.00
C HIS A 155 -15.08 -0.68 -8.81
N THR A 156 -14.13 0.26 -8.91
CA THR A 156 -14.40 1.56 -9.57
C THR A 156 -13.77 1.72 -10.94
N ARG A 157 -12.70 0.98 -11.28
CA ARG A 157 -11.91 1.20 -12.52
C ARG A 157 -12.60 0.77 -13.83
N GLY A 158 -13.85 0.34 -13.77
CA GLY A 158 -14.62 -0.13 -14.92
C GLY A 158 -14.07 -1.43 -15.52
N LYS A 159 -14.48 -1.74 -16.76
CA LYS A 159 -14.17 -3.02 -17.43
C LYS A 159 -12.80 -3.05 -18.14
N GLN A 160 -12.08 -1.94 -18.18
CA GLN A 160 -10.82 -1.84 -18.94
C GLN A 160 -9.69 -2.55 -18.20
N PRO A 161 -8.95 -3.49 -18.80
CA PRO A 161 -7.78 -4.11 -18.16
C PRO A 161 -6.71 -3.07 -17.81
N ALA A 162 -6.19 -3.09 -16.58
CA ALA A 162 -5.08 -2.25 -16.12
C ALA A 162 -4.18 -3.02 -15.15
N PRO A 163 -2.92 -2.59 -15.01
CA PRO A 163 -2.00 -3.16 -14.04
C PRO A 163 -2.52 -3.00 -12.61
N ALA A 164 -2.24 -3.96 -11.73
CA ALA A 164 -2.70 -3.91 -10.34
C ALA A 164 -2.15 -2.69 -9.58
N HIS A 165 -0.95 -2.21 -9.91
CA HIS A 165 -0.35 -1.01 -9.34
C HIS A 165 -0.27 0.16 -10.35
N GLY A 166 -1.23 0.20 -11.27
CA GLY A 166 -1.36 1.26 -12.28
C GLY A 166 -1.86 2.60 -11.70
N THR A 167 -2.11 3.57 -12.58
CA THR A 167 -2.49 4.94 -12.20
C THR A 167 -3.76 4.97 -11.35
N SER A 168 -4.79 4.19 -11.69
CA SER A 168 -6.06 4.17 -10.94
C SER A 168 -5.88 3.69 -9.49
N PHE A 169 -5.04 2.69 -9.26
CA PHE A 169 -4.64 2.24 -7.92
C PHE A 169 -3.90 3.35 -7.15
N ARG A 170 -2.89 3.98 -7.77
CA ARG A 170 -2.11 5.04 -7.10
C ARG A 170 -2.97 6.25 -6.75
N THR A 171 -3.86 6.65 -7.66
CA THR A 171 -4.86 7.70 -7.40
C THR A 171 -5.77 7.30 -6.24
N ALA A 172 -6.21 6.04 -6.18
CA ALA A 172 -7.03 5.56 -5.08
C ALA A 172 -6.29 5.64 -3.74
N LEU A 173 -5.03 5.20 -3.72
CA LEU A 173 -4.19 5.22 -2.54
C LEU A 173 -3.90 6.65 -2.05
N CYS A 174 -3.55 7.59 -2.94
CA CYS A 174 -3.36 9.00 -2.56
C CYS A 174 -4.62 9.62 -1.97
N ARG A 175 -5.80 9.35 -2.55
CA ARG A 175 -7.08 9.84 -2.02
C ARG A 175 -7.43 9.22 -0.67
N LEU A 176 -7.15 7.93 -0.48
CA LEU A 176 -7.30 7.26 0.81
C LEU A 176 -6.39 7.88 1.88
N HIS A 177 -5.15 8.20 1.54
CA HIS A 177 -4.25 8.91 2.44
C HIS A 177 -4.77 10.32 2.77
N THR A 178 -5.27 11.07 1.80
CA THR A 178 -5.93 12.37 2.04
C THR A 178 -7.07 12.24 3.05
N LEU A 179 -7.89 11.19 2.92
CA LEU A 179 -9.02 10.94 3.80
C LEU A 179 -8.61 10.51 5.22
N ALA A 180 -7.66 9.59 5.33
CA ALA A 180 -7.28 8.98 6.62
C ALA A 180 -6.28 9.82 7.43
N THR A 181 -5.40 10.55 6.74
CA THR A 181 -4.25 11.25 7.32
C THR A 181 -4.22 12.75 7.02
N GLY A 182 -5.20 13.25 6.25
CA GLY A 182 -5.34 14.65 5.87
C GLY A 182 -4.64 15.00 4.55
N PRO A 183 -4.87 16.22 4.00
CA PRO A 183 -4.40 16.61 2.66
C PRO A 183 -2.90 16.47 2.45
N VAL A 184 -2.09 16.78 3.48
CA VAL A 184 -0.63 16.66 3.42
C VAL A 184 -0.20 15.21 3.19
N GLY A 185 -0.88 14.24 3.79
CA GLY A 185 -0.54 12.83 3.65
C GLY A 185 -0.71 12.32 2.22
N GLY A 186 -1.86 12.59 1.60
CA GLY A 186 -2.12 12.22 0.21
C GLY A 186 -1.25 12.98 -0.80
N TRP A 187 -1.03 14.28 -0.59
CA TRP A 187 -0.11 15.07 -1.41
C TRP A 187 1.32 14.53 -1.35
N ALA A 188 1.83 14.27 -0.15
CA ALA A 188 3.20 13.79 0.03
C ALA A 188 3.41 12.41 -0.62
N LEU A 189 2.43 11.51 -0.55
CA LEU A 189 2.50 10.24 -1.26
C LEU A 189 2.50 10.43 -2.79
N GLY A 190 1.68 11.35 -3.31
CA GLY A 190 1.68 11.71 -4.73
C GLY A 190 3.04 12.20 -5.22
N VAL A 191 3.69 13.10 -4.47
CA VAL A 191 5.06 13.56 -4.77
C VAL A 191 6.03 12.40 -4.81
N VAL A 192 5.95 11.46 -3.85
CA VAL A 192 6.85 10.30 -3.81
C VAL A 192 6.61 9.36 -5.00
N PHE A 193 5.36 9.19 -5.43
CA PHE A 193 5.09 8.46 -6.67
C PHE A 193 5.69 9.14 -7.90
N ASP A 194 5.54 10.46 -8.04
CA ASP A 194 6.13 11.18 -9.18
C ASP A 194 7.65 11.07 -9.22
N LEU A 195 8.31 11.03 -8.06
CA LEU A 195 9.76 10.84 -7.94
C LEU A 195 10.20 9.42 -8.35
N GLU A 196 9.47 8.37 -7.95
CA GLU A 196 9.86 6.97 -8.18
C GLU A 196 9.40 6.42 -9.53
N LEU A 197 8.30 6.96 -10.09
CA LEU A 197 7.67 6.44 -11.32
C LEU A 197 7.89 7.35 -12.53
N GLY A 198 8.47 8.55 -12.33
CA GLY A 198 8.63 9.55 -13.39
C GLY A 198 7.31 10.22 -13.71
N GLY A 199 7.03 11.34 -13.03
CA GLY A 199 5.87 12.24 -13.16
C GLY A 199 4.82 11.89 -14.21
N ASP A 200 3.84 11.07 -13.81
CA ASP A 200 2.70 10.62 -14.64
C ASP A 200 1.34 10.97 -13.99
N LEU A 201 1.34 11.71 -12.87
CA LEU A 201 0.11 12.18 -12.23
C LEU A 201 -0.34 13.58 -12.70
N ALA A 202 0.44 14.24 -13.57
CA ALA A 202 0.11 15.56 -14.13
C ALA A 202 -0.73 15.50 -15.42
N ALA A 203 -1.23 14.33 -15.82
CA ALA A 203 -2.02 14.13 -17.03
C ALA A 203 -3.43 13.60 -16.71
N GLU A 204 -4.25 14.42 -16.06
CA GLU A 204 -5.73 14.40 -16.20
C GLU A 204 -6.34 15.74 -15.74
#